data_AF-A0A6B8MB86-F1
#
_entry.id   AF-A0A6B8MB86-F1
#
_cell.length_a   1.000
_cell.length_b   1.000
_cell.length_c   1.000
_cell.angle_alpha   90.00
_cell.angle_beta   90.00
_cell.angle_gamma   90.00
#
_symmetry.space_group_name_H-M   'P 1'
#
loop_
_entity.id
_entity.type
_entity.pdbx_description
1 polymer ?
#
loop_
_entity_poly.entity_id
_entity_poly.type
_entity_poly.pdbx_seq_one_letter_code
_entity_poly.pdbx_strand_id
1 'polypeptide(L)'
;MTEDTSLPFSFTAVGRKKITAAFDGGRITSDAGVMLLGQAERRLGLADKLAAAIAVPRNPLLITHSLDSIFRARILAIARG
;
A
#
# COMPACT_ATOMS: atom_id res chain seq x y z
N MET A 1 12.36 -0.36 22.35
CA MET A 1 11.65 -0.31 21.07
C MET A 1 12.49 0.61 20.18
N THR A 2 13.33 0.02 19.34
CA THR A 2 14.31 0.75 18.52
C THR A 2 13.58 1.64 17.52
N GLU A 3 13.97 2.91 17.46
CA GLU A 3 13.44 3.90 16.52
C GLU A 3 13.98 3.65 15.11
N ASP A 4 13.42 2.68 14.41
CA ASP A 4 13.82 2.34 13.02
C ASP A 4 13.11 3.21 11.96
N THR A 5 12.43 4.30 12.35
CA THR A 5 11.66 5.11 11.40
C THR A 5 12.39 6.42 11.08
N SER A 6 13.13 6.45 9.96
CA SER A 6 13.67 7.70 9.41
C SER A 6 12.54 8.54 8.78
N LEU A 7 11.84 9.29 9.62
CA LEU A 7 10.88 10.30 9.21
C LEU A 7 11.62 11.60 8.80
N PRO A 8 11.10 12.37 7.83
CA PRO A 8 9.86 12.17 7.09
C PRO A 8 10.03 11.30 5.82
N PHE A 9 8.98 10.59 5.44
CA PHE A 9 8.91 9.84 4.17
C PHE A 9 8.72 10.79 2.99
N SER A 10 9.43 10.55 1.89
CA SER A 10 9.30 11.33 0.65
C SER A 10 8.40 10.63 -0.38
N PHE A 11 7.49 11.40 -0.98
CA PHE A 11 6.63 10.98 -2.08
C PHE A 11 7.07 11.58 -3.42
N THR A 12 6.53 11.04 -4.51
CA THR A 12 6.68 11.65 -5.83
C THR A 12 6.19 13.10 -5.79
N ALA A 13 6.98 14.02 -6.35
CA ALA A 13 6.62 15.42 -6.41
C ALA A 13 5.34 15.63 -7.22
N VAL A 14 4.53 16.61 -6.80
CA VAL A 14 3.33 17.03 -7.54
C VAL A 14 3.62 18.39 -8.16
N GLY A 15 3.83 18.41 -9.48
CA GLY A 15 4.37 19.58 -10.17
C GLY A 15 5.75 19.95 -9.61
N ARG A 16 5.91 21.20 -9.14
CA ARG A 16 7.16 21.70 -8.53
C ARG A 16 7.19 21.57 -7.00
N LYS A 17 6.24 20.87 -6.39
CA LYS A 17 6.12 20.75 -4.93
C LYS A 17 6.66 19.40 -4.44
N LYS A 18 7.61 19.46 -3.51
CA LYS A 18 8.06 18.28 -2.76
C LYS A 18 6.98 17.88 -1.76
N ILE A 19 6.65 16.60 -1.70
CA ILE A 19 5.63 16.05 -0.81
C ILE A 19 6.31 15.11 0.18
N THR A 20 6.07 15.32 1.47
CA THR A 20 6.62 14.49 2.55
C THR A 20 5.55 14.19 3.60
N ALA A 21 5.71 13.10 4.36
CA ALA A 21 4.87 12.80 5.53
C ALA A 21 5.75 12.38 6.71
N ALA A 22 5.49 12.97 7.88
CA ALA A 22 6.26 12.75 9.08
C ALA A 22 5.58 11.80 10.10
N PHE A 23 4.29 11.44 9.96
CA PHE A 23 3.55 10.51 10.84
C PHE A 23 3.84 10.65 12.36
N ASP A 24 4.23 11.84 12.81
CA ASP A 24 4.70 12.18 14.16
C ASP A 24 3.69 13.09 14.89
N GLY A 25 2.55 13.41 14.27
CA GLY A 25 1.49 14.24 14.84
C GLY A 25 0.68 13.60 15.97
N GLY A 26 1.05 12.41 16.46
CA GLY A 26 0.33 11.67 17.49
C GLY A 26 -0.90 10.95 16.95
N ARG A 27 -1.97 10.88 17.76
CA ARG A 27 -3.19 10.11 17.44
C ARG A 27 -4.12 10.92 16.53
N ILE A 28 -3.89 10.80 15.23
CA ILE A 28 -4.68 11.47 14.19
C ILE A 28 -5.28 10.43 13.25
N THR A 29 -6.54 10.60 12.88
CA THR A 29 -7.18 9.82 11.81
C THR A 29 -6.90 10.46 10.46
N SER A 30 -6.35 9.69 9.52
CA SER A 30 -6.05 10.17 8.18
C SER A 30 -5.97 9.01 7.18
N ASP A 31 -6.45 9.25 5.96
CA ASP A 31 -6.23 8.36 4.82
C ASP A 31 -4.76 8.31 4.36
N ALA A 32 -3.86 9.15 4.89
CA ALA A 32 -2.45 9.24 4.45
C ALA A 32 -1.68 7.91 4.54
N GLY A 33 -2.11 6.98 5.41
CA GLY A 33 -1.57 5.62 5.49
C GLY A 33 -1.62 4.87 4.15
N VAL A 34 -2.65 5.12 3.33
CA VAL A 34 -2.78 4.51 2.00
C VAL A 34 -1.67 4.93 1.05
N MET A 35 -1.14 6.15 1.19
CA MET A 35 -0.05 6.64 0.33
C MET A 35 1.28 5.95 0.67
N LEU A 36 1.59 5.85 1.96
CA LEU A 36 2.81 5.17 2.44
C LEU A 36 2.75 3.68 2.09
N LEU A 37 1.64 3.00 2.42
CA LEU A 37 1.47 1.59 2.10
C LEU A 37 1.45 1.36 0.59
N GLY A 38 0.85 2.26 -0.20
CA GLY A 38 0.86 2.18 -1.65
C GLY A 38 2.27 2.26 -2.25
N GLN A 39 3.18 3.08 -1.69
CA GLN A 39 4.58 3.09 -2.10
C GLN A 39 5.31 1.80 -1.71
N ALA A 40 5.12 1.33 -0.48
CA ALA A 40 5.71 0.08 -0.02
C ALA A 40 5.25 -1.11 -0.86
N GLU A 41 3.96 -1.18 -1.15
CA GLU A 41 3.35 -2.21 -2.00
C GLU A 41 3.94 -2.21 -3.42
N ARG A 42 4.14 -1.04 -4.03
CA ARG A 42 4.81 -0.96 -5.34
C ARG A 42 6.28 -1.38 -5.31
N ARG A 43 6.99 -1.16 -4.19
CA ARG A 43 8.39 -1.55 -4.04
C ARG A 43 8.56 -3.04 -3.73
N LEU A 44 7.67 -3.60 -2.93
CA LEU A 44 7.79 -4.97 -2.41
C LEU A 44 6.97 -5.99 -3.20
N GLY A 45 5.95 -5.56 -3.94
CA GLY A 45 5.03 -6.41 -4.68
C GLY A 45 4.28 -7.39 -3.78
N LEU A 46 3.72 -6.93 -2.65
CA LEU A 46 3.12 -7.85 -1.66
C LEU A 46 1.89 -8.53 -2.24
N ALA A 47 1.04 -7.81 -2.98
CA ALA A 47 -0.16 -8.38 -3.57
C ALA A 47 0.17 -9.47 -4.60
N ASP A 48 1.22 -9.26 -5.41
CA ASP A 48 1.66 -10.21 -6.42
C ASP A 48 2.26 -11.47 -5.75
N LYS A 49 3.06 -11.29 -4.69
CA LYS A 49 3.61 -12.38 -3.88
C LYS A 49 2.50 -13.19 -3.19
N LEU A 50 1.49 -12.53 -2.64
CA LEU A 50 0.33 -13.20 -2.03
C LEU A 50 -0.48 -13.97 -3.08
N ALA A 51 -0.70 -13.39 -4.25
CA ALA A 51 -1.38 -14.07 -5.36
C ALA A 51 -0.62 -15.30 -5.85
N ALA A 52 0.72 -15.25 -5.87
CA ALA A 52 1.55 -16.40 -6.22
C ALA A 52 1.57 -17.49 -5.14
N ALA A 53 1.47 -17.11 -3.86
CA ALA A 53 1.51 -18.05 -2.73
C ALA A 53 0.17 -18.78 -2.51
N ILE A 54 -0.95 -18.20 -2.93
CA ILE A 54 -2.28 -18.76 -2.68
C ILE A 54 -2.81 -19.39 -3.97
N ALA A 55 -2.79 -20.72 -4.02
CA ALA A 55 -3.43 -21.48 -5.09
C ALA A 55 -4.96 -21.44 -4.94
N VAL A 56 -5.64 -20.60 -5.72
CA VAL A 56 -7.10 -20.59 -5.82
C VAL A 56 -7.51 -21.06 -7.21
N PRO A 57 -8.07 -22.28 -7.35
CA PRO A 57 -8.68 -22.71 -8.59
C PRO A 57 -9.82 -21.76 -8.97
N ARG A 58 -9.67 -21.04 -10.08
CA ARG A 58 -10.68 -20.13 -10.60
C ARG A 58 -10.94 -20.47 -12.06
N ASN A 59 -12.21 -20.51 -12.45
CA ASN A 59 -12.57 -20.68 -13.86
C ASN A 59 -12.15 -19.43 -14.64
N PRO A 60 -11.20 -19.52 -15.60
CA PRO A 60 -10.70 -18.38 -16.35
C PRO A 60 -11.79 -17.59 -17.08
N LEU A 61 -12.87 -18.25 -17.50
CA LEU A 61 -13.99 -17.63 -18.21
C LEU A 61 -14.83 -16.69 -17.32
N LEU A 62 -14.67 -16.76 -16.00
CA LEU A 62 -15.42 -15.98 -15.01
C LEU A 62 -14.52 -14.99 -14.25
N ILE A 63 -13.30 -14.73 -14.71
CA ILE A 63 -12.35 -13.81 -14.06
C ILE A 63 -12.49 -12.41 -14.65
N THR A 64 -13.03 -11.48 -13.86
CA THR A 64 -13.00 -10.03 -14.17
C THR A 64 -11.76 -9.34 -13.58
N HIS A 65 -11.38 -9.71 -12.35
CA HIS A 65 -10.23 -9.15 -11.65
C HIS A 65 -9.25 -10.26 -11.26
N SER A 66 -7.96 -10.01 -11.51
CA SER A 66 -6.87 -10.87 -11.09
C SER A 66 -6.78 -10.93 -9.56
N LEU A 67 -6.17 -12.00 -9.04
CA LEU A 67 -6.09 -12.22 -7.59
C LEU A 67 -5.22 -11.15 -6.91
N ASP A 68 -4.12 -10.74 -7.55
CA ASP A 68 -3.26 -9.63 -7.09
C ASP A 68 -4.04 -8.31 -7.03
N SER A 69 -4.91 -8.02 -8.00
CA SER A 69 -5.72 -6.80 -8.00
C SER A 69 -6.69 -6.78 -6.82
N ILE A 70 -7.34 -7.91 -6.53
CA ILE A 70 -8.23 -8.08 -5.38
C ILE A 70 -7.46 -7.88 -4.07
N PHE A 71 -6.28 -8.52 -3.92
CA PHE A 71 -5.46 -8.36 -2.72
C PHE A 71 -4.96 -6.93 -2.55
N ARG A 72 -4.46 -6.31 -3.61
CA ARG A 72 -3.98 -4.92 -3.59
C ARG A 72 -5.09 -3.97 -3.17
N ALA A 73 -6.30 -4.12 -3.71
CA ALA A 73 -7.45 -3.32 -3.32
C ALA A 73 -7.77 -3.48 -1.82
N ARG A 74 -7.78 -4.73 -1.31
CA ARG A 74 -8.09 -5.00 0.11
C ARG A 74 -7.02 -4.48 1.06
N ILE A 75 -5.75 -4.69 0.74
CA ILE A 75 -4.60 -4.23 1.54
C ILE A 75 -4.64 -2.70 1.68
N LEU A 76 -4.84 -1.99 0.57
CA LEU A 76 -4.89 -0.52 0.59
C LEU A 76 -6.14 0.01 1.31
N ALA A 77 -7.28 -0.68 1.21
CA ALA A 77 -8.49 -0.29 1.92
C ALA A 77 -8.34 -0.39 3.45
N ILE A 78 -7.58 -1.37 3.96
CA ILE A 78 -7.30 -1.52 5.40
C ILE A 78 -6.45 -0.36 5.94
N ALA A 79 -5.60 0.24 5.09
CA ALA A 79 -4.74 1.37 5.47
C ALA A 79 -5.43 2.73 5.47
N ARG A 80 -6.73 2.76 5.16
CA ARG A 80 -7.57 3.95 5.31
C ARG A 80 -8.02 4.02 6.77
N GLY A 81 -7.42 4.97 7.50
CA GLY A 81 -7.61 5.16 8.95
C GLY A 81 -8.91 5.83 9.34
#